data_AF-A0A1V6CH75-F1
#
_entry.id   AF-A0A1V6CH75-F1
#
_cell.length_a   1.000
_cell.length_b   1.000
_cell.length_c   1.000
_cell.angle_alpha   90.00
_cell.angle_beta   90.00
_cell.angle_gamma   90.00
#
_symmetry.space_group_name_H-M   'P 1'
#
loop_
_entity.id
_entity.type
_entity.pdbx_description
1 polymer ?
#
loop_
_entity_poly.entity_id
_entity_poly.type
_entity_poly.pdbx_seq_one_letter_code
_entity_poly.pdbx_strand_id
1 'polypeptide(L)'
;MKKCVAWLSSVILCMASQIAFSATSNDYFPLKPGTVWEYTTDQGGTAERIVLKKTAMVNGAETSVVKYVDEGLRTYFSSDLSGIYLHREYEPSVYISGAGRKSIDVTFDPPLKFGNATFEVGDSFHSEGTAITRAAGRTFNFGYSADTTVEGTETVSVPAGTFDTIRVRMELALMSGGYGDFTTTSVLNFAKDIGVVKDFSTDTDNVTTTEELIYTNANVYDLAIISITQPKRVTLSPASPTKTSFLKVKLQNKGPFIEIIEDATILTNLITLTAESLGACPAPLPVLHAGKPQKPFPIAIKPGKTLTVYYDVTFDCANYATKNTPDFRFSAIVNRTAIDDKDDTNPADNACPRPGNLPKDKGCGARKPDHTLGGEILTDVVIK
;
A
#
# COMPACT_ATOMS: atom_id res chain seq x y z
N MET A 1 -62.28 42.68 14.67
CA MET A 1 -62.73 41.75 13.60
C MET A 1 -62.68 42.45 12.24
N LYS A 2 -61.65 42.19 11.44
CA LYS A 2 -61.45 42.46 9.98
C LYS A 2 -59.99 42.04 9.68
N LYS A 3 -59.78 40.94 8.93
CA LYS A 3 -59.18 40.85 7.55
C LYS A 3 -57.71 41.37 7.50
N CYS A 4 -56.70 40.71 6.94
CA CYS A 4 -56.61 39.94 5.70
C CYS A 4 -55.19 39.31 5.51
N VAL A 5 -55.14 38.23 4.71
CA VAL A 5 -54.13 37.91 3.66
C VAL A 5 -52.74 37.36 4.04
N ALA A 6 -52.46 36.21 3.44
CA ALA A 6 -51.22 35.45 3.43
C ALA A 6 -50.08 36.14 2.67
N TRP A 7 -48.84 35.87 3.08
CA TRP A 7 -47.67 35.87 2.20
C TRP A 7 -46.78 34.67 2.55
N LEU A 8 -46.57 33.80 1.57
CA LEU A 8 -45.57 32.75 1.58
C LEU A 8 -44.17 33.37 1.66
N SER A 9 -43.30 32.83 2.51
CA SER A 9 -41.85 32.89 2.35
C SER A 9 -41.23 31.55 2.71
N SER A 10 -40.89 30.82 1.65
CA SER A 10 -40.00 29.68 1.48
C SER A 10 -39.33 29.02 2.69
N VAL A 11 -39.61 27.72 2.77
CA VAL A 11 -38.72 26.66 3.25
C VAL A 11 -37.34 26.79 2.61
N ILE A 12 -36.30 26.97 3.43
CA ILE A 12 -35.00 26.31 3.24
C ILE A 12 -34.75 25.56 4.55
N LEU A 13 -35.37 24.39 4.67
CA LEU A 13 -34.84 23.37 5.56
C LEU A 13 -33.51 22.99 4.90
N CYS A 14 -32.40 23.51 5.43
CA CYS A 14 -31.09 22.99 5.11
C CYS A 14 -31.04 21.58 5.72
N MET A 15 -31.66 20.61 5.05
CA MET A 15 -31.28 19.23 5.20
C MET A 15 -29.86 19.16 4.64
N ALA A 16 -28.88 19.50 5.48
CA ALA A 16 -27.55 18.98 5.30
C ALA A 16 -27.75 17.47 5.29
N SER A 17 -27.79 16.89 4.08
CA SER A 17 -27.53 15.47 3.90
C SER A 17 -26.17 15.27 4.54
N GLN A 18 -26.15 14.83 5.79
CA GLN A 18 -24.96 14.23 6.36
C GLN A 18 -24.69 13.06 5.43
N ILE A 19 -23.71 13.24 4.55
CA ILE A 19 -23.19 12.14 3.76
C ILE A 19 -22.72 11.15 4.81
N ALA A 20 -23.43 10.03 4.95
CA ALA A 20 -23.04 8.98 5.87
C ALA A 20 -21.64 8.53 5.45
N PHE A 21 -20.65 8.79 6.30
CA PHE A 21 -19.31 8.30 6.11
C PHE A 21 -19.30 6.82 6.52
N SER A 22 -18.93 5.95 5.60
CA SER A 22 -18.70 4.53 5.85
C SER A 22 -17.41 4.13 5.14
N ALA A 23 -16.51 3.48 5.87
CA ALA A 23 -15.20 3.07 5.37
C ALA A 23 -14.87 1.66 5.82
N THR A 24 -14.26 0.84 4.95
CA THR A 24 -13.78 -0.49 5.35
C THR A 24 -12.60 -0.34 6.32
N SER A 25 -12.68 -0.91 7.52
CA SER A 25 -11.69 -0.65 8.57
C SER A 25 -10.30 -1.24 8.25
N ASN A 26 -10.24 -2.35 7.51
CA ASN A 26 -8.99 -2.98 7.13
C ASN A 26 -8.11 -2.10 6.21
N ASP A 27 -8.73 -1.22 5.40
CA ASP A 27 -8.03 -0.21 4.60
C ASP A 27 -7.28 0.80 5.50
N TYR A 28 -7.74 0.99 6.73
CA TYR A 28 -7.19 1.94 7.70
C TYR A 28 -6.20 1.30 8.68
N PHE A 29 -6.01 -0.01 8.63
CA PHE A 29 -5.01 -0.70 9.44
C PHE A 29 -4.28 -1.77 8.60
N PRO A 30 -3.44 -1.34 7.64
CA PRO A 30 -2.81 -2.24 6.69
C PRO A 30 -1.68 -3.04 7.33
N LEU A 31 -1.90 -4.35 7.50
CA LEU A 31 -0.94 -5.28 8.07
C LEU A 31 -0.09 -5.99 6.99
N LYS A 32 0.33 -5.25 5.97
CA LYS A 32 1.17 -5.77 4.88
C LYS A 32 2.57 -6.09 5.41
N PRO A 33 3.12 -7.29 5.17
CA PRO A 33 4.50 -7.62 5.56
C PRO A 33 5.54 -6.62 5.08
N GLY A 34 6.39 -6.14 6.00
CA GLY A 34 7.43 -5.15 5.72
C GLY A 34 6.96 -3.69 5.80
N THR A 35 5.70 -3.44 6.15
CA THR A 35 5.25 -2.09 6.50
C THR A 35 6.00 -1.62 7.74
N VAL A 36 6.50 -0.39 7.69
CA VAL A 36 7.22 0.31 8.76
C VAL A 36 6.50 1.61 9.06
N TRP A 37 6.39 1.90 10.35
CA TRP A 37 6.00 3.20 10.88
C TRP A 37 7.04 3.66 11.87
N GLU A 38 7.41 4.93 11.79
CA GLU A 38 8.26 5.59 12.77
C GLU A 38 7.49 6.77 13.34
N TYR A 39 7.45 6.87 14.67
CA TYR A 39 6.75 7.92 15.39
C TYR A 39 7.72 8.72 16.25
N THR A 40 7.44 10.00 16.45
CA THR A 40 8.03 10.78 17.56
C THR A 40 7.10 10.72 18.76
N THR A 41 7.65 10.73 19.96
CA THR A 41 6.88 10.75 21.21
C THR A 41 6.99 12.12 21.89
N ASP A 42 5.97 12.53 22.65
CA ASP A 42 6.00 13.76 23.46
C ASP A 42 7.01 13.72 24.62
N GLN A 43 7.41 12.53 25.05
CA GLN A 43 8.50 12.30 26.02
C GLN A 43 9.91 12.45 25.40
N GLY A 44 10.00 12.62 24.08
CA GLY A 44 11.24 12.67 23.33
C GLY A 44 11.73 11.27 22.93
N GLY A 45 12.31 11.20 21.73
CA GLY A 45 12.76 9.96 21.10
C GLY A 45 11.88 9.55 19.93
N THR A 46 12.22 8.40 19.33
CA THR A 46 11.43 7.80 18.25
C THR A 46 11.05 6.37 18.62
N ALA A 47 9.92 5.92 18.07
CA ALA A 47 9.44 4.55 18.20
C ALA A 47 9.23 3.96 16.80
N GLU A 48 9.95 2.88 16.48
CA GLU A 48 9.80 2.18 15.21
C GLU A 48 8.93 0.92 15.38
N ARG A 49 7.95 0.76 14.47
CA ARG A 49 7.07 -0.42 14.39
C ARG A 49 7.19 -1.05 13.01
N ILE A 50 7.29 -2.37 12.96
CA ILE A 50 7.39 -3.14 11.70
C ILE A 50 6.44 -4.33 11.68
N VAL A 51 5.73 -4.52 10.57
CA VAL A 51 4.97 -5.74 10.30
C VAL A 51 5.94 -6.83 9.83
N LEU A 52 6.06 -7.90 10.61
CA LEU A 52 6.96 -9.00 10.30
C LEU A 52 6.46 -9.82 9.10
N LYS A 53 7.40 -10.43 8.37
CA LYS A 53 7.09 -11.34 7.26
C LYS A 53 6.42 -12.64 7.69
N LYS A 54 6.63 -13.03 8.93
CA LYS A 54 6.11 -14.27 9.48
C LYS A 54 4.81 -13.97 10.22
N THR A 55 3.75 -14.67 9.84
CA THR A 55 2.47 -14.70 10.56
C THR A 55 2.53 -15.68 11.74
N ALA A 56 1.56 -15.59 12.65
CA ALA A 56 1.41 -16.52 13.75
C ALA A 56 -0.03 -16.99 13.91
N MET A 57 -0.22 -18.25 14.27
CA MET A 57 -1.54 -18.76 14.65
C MET A 57 -1.79 -18.47 16.12
N VAL A 58 -2.88 -17.77 16.43
CA VAL A 58 -3.35 -17.51 17.80
C VAL A 58 -4.82 -17.90 17.88
N ASN A 59 -5.16 -18.81 18.81
CA ASN A 59 -6.52 -19.32 18.99
C ASN A 59 -7.21 -19.79 17.68
N GLY A 60 -6.44 -20.32 16.74
CA GLY A 60 -6.95 -20.80 15.45
C GLY A 60 -7.07 -19.73 14.35
N ALA A 61 -6.80 -18.46 14.64
CA ALA A 61 -6.73 -17.38 13.66
C ALA A 61 -5.28 -17.13 13.20
N GLU A 62 -5.09 -16.88 11.91
CA GLU A 62 -3.81 -16.37 11.39
C GLU A 62 -3.69 -14.87 11.71
N THR A 63 -2.57 -14.46 12.27
CA THR A 63 -2.31 -13.08 12.71
C THR A 63 -1.04 -12.53 12.08
N SER A 64 -1.09 -11.24 11.72
CA SER A 64 0.09 -10.46 11.40
C SER A 64 0.76 -9.98 12.69
N VAL A 65 2.08 -10.02 12.73
CA VAL A 65 2.86 -9.65 13.91
C VAL A 65 3.46 -8.27 13.72
N VAL A 66 3.03 -7.30 14.51
CA VAL A 66 3.65 -5.97 14.58
C VAL A 66 4.69 -6.01 15.68
N LYS A 67 5.95 -5.73 15.35
CA LYS A 67 7.05 -5.63 16.30
C LYS A 67 7.37 -4.17 16.58
N TYR A 68 7.42 -3.81 17.85
CA TYR A 68 7.96 -2.56 18.35
C TYR A 68 9.47 -2.77 18.52
N VAL A 69 10.26 -2.04 17.74
CA VAL A 69 11.64 -2.42 17.43
C VAL A 69 12.55 -2.27 18.65
N ASP A 70 12.38 -1.17 19.39
CA ASP A 70 13.22 -0.79 20.51
C ASP A 70 12.90 -1.59 21.78
N GLU A 71 11.62 -1.77 22.09
CA GLU A 71 11.14 -2.53 23.25
C GLU A 71 11.19 -4.04 23.01
N GLY A 72 11.16 -4.46 21.74
CA GLY A 72 11.02 -5.86 21.35
C GLY A 72 9.61 -6.43 21.61
N LEU A 73 8.66 -5.58 22.01
CA LEU A 73 7.24 -5.91 22.16
C LEU A 73 6.66 -6.36 20.83
N ARG A 74 5.69 -7.29 20.89
CA ARG A 74 4.98 -7.76 19.70
C ARG A 74 3.49 -7.82 19.95
N THR A 75 2.72 -7.30 19.02
CA THR A 75 1.27 -7.42 18.99
C THR A 75 0.85 -8.28 17.80
N TYR A 76 -0.20 -9.06 17.98
CA TYR A 76 -0.68 -10.06 17.04
C TYR A 76 -2.09 -9.70 16.60
N PHE A 77 -2.20 -9.09 15.42
CA PHE A 77 -3.46 -8.56 14.90
C PHE A 77 -4.00 -9.40 13.74
N SER A 78 -5.33 -9.43 13.60
CA SER A 78 -5.98 -9.67 12.32
C SER A 78 -6.71 -8.39 11.88
N SER A 79 -6.75 -8.15 10.56
CA SER A 79 -7.40 -6.99 9.94
C SER A 79 -7.94 -7.43 8.59
N ASP A 80 -9.24 -7.75 8.55
CA ASP A 80 -9.91 -8.33 7.39
C ASP A 80 -11.39 -7.88 7.32
N LEU A 81 -12.19 -8.54 6.48
CA LEU A 81 -13.60 -8.20 6.28
C LEU A 81 -14.49 -8.44 7.52
N SER A 82 -13.97 -9.06 8.58
CA SER A 82 -14.66 -9.19 9.86
C SER A 82 -14.38 -8.02 10.83
N GLY A 83 -13.30 -7.27 10.58
CA GLY A 83 -12.85 -6.16 11.41
C GLY A 83 -11.38 -6.28 11.82
N ILE A 84 -11.02 -5.53 12.86
CA ILE A 84 -9.67 -5.47 13.40
C ILE A 84 -9.69 -6.07 14.81
N TYR A 85 -8.82 -7.05 15.05
CA TYR A 85 -8.77 -7.77 16.31
C TYR A 85 -7.34 -7.92 16.82
N LEU A 86 -7.15 -7.67 18.12
CA LEU A 86 -5.92 -7.96 18.84
C LEU A 86 -6.08 -9.33 19.54
N HIS A 87 -5.24 -10.29 19.14
CA HIS A 87 -5.32 -11.66 19.64
C HIS A 87 -4.34 -11.93 20.78
N ARG A 88 -3.14 -11.35 20.68
CA ARG A 88 -2.08 -11.55 21.66
C ARG A 88 -1.15 -10.34 21.71
N GLU A 89 -0.54 -10.17 22.86
CA GLU A 89 0.65 -9.35 23.07
C GLU A 89 1.78 -10.19 23.67
N TYR A 90 3.00 -9.87 23.30
CA TYR A 90 4.21 -10.41 23.90
C TYR A 90 5.07 -9.24 24.35
N GLU A 91 5.38 -9.22 25.65
CA GLU A 91 6.28 -8.24 26.23
C GLU A 91 7.54 -8.94 26.74
N PRO A 92 8.74 -8.59 26.25
CA PRO A 92 9.95 -9.34 26.57
C PRO A 92 10.49 -9.08 27.99
N SER A 93 10.07 -8.00 28.66
CA SER A 93 10.77 -7.51 29.86
C SER A 93 9.86 -6.75 30.84
N VAL A 94 8.86 -7.44 31.39
CA VAL A 94 7.97 -6.91 32.42
C VAL A 94 8.53 -7.20 33.80
N TYR A 95 8.60 -6.18 34.67
CA TYR A 95 9.01 -6.37 36.05
C TYR A 95 7.87 -6.95 36.88
N ILE A 96 8.08 -8.14 37.43
CA ILE A 96 7.14 -8.80 38.33
C ILE A 96 7.75 -8.83 39.73
N SER A 97 7.05 -8.22 40.70
CA SER A 97 7.49 -8.19 42.09
C SER A 97 7.78 -9.60 42.62
N GLY A 98 8.97 -9.79 43.20
CA GLY A 98 9.43 -11.10 43.70
C GLY A 98 9.93 -12.09 42.64
N ALA A 99 9.70 -11.84 41.34
CA ALA A 99 10.17 -12.70 40.25
C ALA A 99 11.20 -12.03 39.32
N GLY A 100 11.37 -10.71 39.42
CA GLY A 100 12.26 -9.92 38.57
C GLY A 100 11.67 -9.66 37.18
N ARG A 101 12.52 -9.28 36.22
CA ARG A 101 12.11 -9.07 34.83
C ARG A 101 11.82 -10.41 34.14
N LYS A 102 10.63 -10.54 33.54
CA LYS A 102 10.17 -11.72 32.83
C LYS A 102 9.52 -11.31 31.52
N SER A 103 9.63 -12.19 30.53
CA SER A 103 8.77 -12.11 29.36
C SER A 103 7.37 -12.58 29.73
N ILE A 104 6.37 -11.91 29.18
CA ILE A 104 4.97 -12.31 29.33
C ILE A 104 4.29 -12.41 27.96
N ASP A 105 3.37 -13.35 27.84
CA ASP A 105 2.41 -13.43 26.75
C ASP A 105 1.02 -13.16 27.31
N VAL A 106 0.29 -12.21 26.74
CA VAL A 106 -1.11 -11.90 27.07
C VAL A 106 -1.96 -12.34 25.88
N THR A 107 -2.79 -13.37 26.03
CA THR A 107 -3.68 -13.84 24.95
C THR A 107 -5.12 -13.51 25.30
N PHE A 108 -5.82 -12.79 24.42
CA PHE A 108 -7.22 -12.42 24.60
C PHE A 108 -8.13 -13.56 24.11
N ASP A 109 -9.08 -13.98 24.95
CA ASP A 109 -10.11 -14.96 24.62
C ASP A 109 -11.51 -14.51 25.09
N PRO A 110 -12.43 -14.16 24.17
CA PRO A 110 -12.21 -13.98 22.73
C PRO A 110 -11.18 -12.86 22.42
N PRO A 111 -10.74 -12.70 21.15
CA PRO A 111 -9.85 -11.60 20.79
C PRO A 111 -10.45 -10.23 21.09
N LEU A 112 -9.62 -9.28 21.54
CA LEU A 112 -10.04 -7.90 21.77
C LEU A 112 -10.39 -7.27 20.43
N LYS A 113 -11.58 -6.66 20.34
CA LYS A 113 -12.08 -6.05 19.11
C LYS A 113 -11.65 -4.58 19.05
N PHE A 114 -10.80 -4.26 18.08
CA PHE A 114 -10.26 -2.92 17.84
C PHE A 114 -11.09 -2.15 16.79
N GLY A 115 -11.80 -2.87 15.91
CA GLY A 115 -12.59 -2.31 14.82
C GLY A 115 -13.68 -3.26 14.34
N ASN A 116 -14.86 -2.74 14.00
CA ASN A 116 -15.84 -3.43 13.15
C ASN A 116 -15.28 -3.60 11.72
N ALA A 117 -15.95 -4.38 10.86
CA ALA A 117 -15.61 -4.49 9.44
C ALA A 117 -15.64 -3.14 8.70
N THR A 118 -16.53 -2.25 9.15
CA THR A 118 -16.65 -0.88 8.68
C THR A 118 -16.54 0.10 9.84
N PHE A 119 -16.08 1.31 9.55
CA PHE A 119 -16.14 2.46 10.44
C PHE A 119 -17.20 3.43 9.93
N GLU A 120 -18.26 3.61 10.72
CA GLU A 120 -19.24 4.68 10.52
C GLU A 120 -19.17 5.65 11.70
N VAL A 121 -19.27 6.95 11.42
CA VAL A 121 -19.21 7.96 12.49
C VAL A 121 -20.39 7.77 13.45
N GLY A 122 -20.09 7.66 14.73
CA GLY A 122 -21.06 7.36 15.79
C GLY A 122 -21.17 5.87 16.13
N ASP A 123 -20.53 4.98 15.36
CA ASP A 123 -20.46 3.57 15.72
C ASP A 123 -19.80 3.41 17.09
N SER A 124 -20.37 2.53 17.90
CA SER A 124 -19.77 2.06 19.14
C SER A 124 -19.83 0.54 19.17
N PHE A 125 -18.76 -0.09 19.61
CA PHE A 125 -18.71 -1.54 19.77
C PHE A 125 -17.93 -1.92 21.02
N HIS A 126 -18.32 -3.06 21.57
CA HIS A 126 -17.82 -3.57 22.84
C HIS A 126 -17.22 -4.96 22.64
N SER A 127 -16.17 -5.27 23.40
CA SER A 127 -15.68 -6.64 23.57
C SER A 127 -15.22 -6.88 24.99
N GLU A 128 -15.52 -8.05 25.51
CA GLU A 128 -15.11 -8.48 26.85
C GLU A 128 -14.67 -9.94 26.81
N GLY A 129 -13.88 -10.34 27.80
CA GLY A 129 -13.36 -11.70 27.88
C GLY A 129 -12.27 -11.88 28.91
N THR A 130 -11.36 -12.82 28.65
CA THR A 130 -10.22 -13.11 29.51
C THR A 130 -8.91 -12.80 28.80
N ALA A 131 -8.08 -11.96 29.40
CA ALA A 131 -6.67 -11.81 29.09
C ALA A 131 -5.87 -12.88 29.86
N ILE A 132 -5.49 -13.94 29.14
CA ILE A 132 -4.73 -15.08 29.67
C ILE A 132 -3.25 -14.73 29.62
N THR A 133 -2.70 -14.34 30.76
CA THR A 133 -1.31 -13.90 30.92
C THR A 133 -0.43 -15.05 31.38
N ARG A 134 0.59 -15.39 30.59
CA ARG A 134 1.59 -16.41 30.94
C ARG A 134 2.91 -15.75 31.31
N ALA A 135 3.36 -15.96 32.54
CA ALA A 135 4.59 -15.38 33.07
C ALA A 135 5.30 -16.37 33.99
N ALA A 136 6.62 -16.54 33.83
CA ALA A 136 7.45 -17.40 34.67
C ALA A 136 6.89 -18.84 34.89
N GLY A 137 6.29 -19.43 33.85
CA GLY A 137 5.69 -20.77 33.91
C GLY A 137 4.34 -20.85 34.64
N ARG A 138 3.75 -19.71 35.02
CA ARG A 138 2.42 -19.60 35.61
C ARG A 138 1.45 -18.94 34.65
N THR A 139 0.16 -19.20 34.85
CA THR A 139 -0.93 -18.57 34.11
C THR A 139 -1.77 -17.75 35.08
N PHE A 140 -2.07 -16.52 34.69
CA PHE A 140 -2.93 -15.57 35.36
C PHE A 140 -4.04 -15.20 34.39
N ASN A 141 -5.27 -15.10 34.89
CA ASN A 141 -6.43 -14.76 34.08
C ASN A 141 -6.97 -13.45 34.59
N PHE A 142 -6.98 -12.44 33.73
CA PHE A 142 -7.56 -11.14 34.02
C PHE A 142 -8.79 -10.96 33.16
N GLY A 143 -9.88 -10.45 33.73
CA GLY A 143 -11.01 -10.04 32.89
C GLY A 143 -10.59 -8.85 32.05
N TYR A 144 -11.06 -8.74 30.81
CA TYR A 144 -10.92 -7.52 30.05
C TYR A 144 -12.29 -7.01 29.58
N SER A 145 -12.41 -5.70 29.45
CA SER A 145 -13.55 -4.99 28.88
C SER A 145 -13.01 -3.88 28.01
N ALA A 146 -13.46 -3.79 26.77
CA ALA A 146 -13.03 -2.77 25.82
C ALA A 146 -14.24 -2.16 25.11
N ASP A 147 -14.35 -0.84 25.18
CA ASP A 147 -15.34 -0.04 24.48
C ASP A 147 -14.64 0.82 23.45
N THR A 148 -15.14 0.83 22.22
CA THR A 148 -14.56 1.62 21.13
C THR A 148 -15.64 2.41 20.42
N THR A 149 -15.34 3.67 20.13
CA THR A 149 -16.25 4.62 19.49
C THR A 149 -15.57 5.31 18.33
N VAL A 150 -16.22 5.31 17.16
CA VAL A 150 -15.80 6.10 16.00
C VAL A 150 -16.35 7.51 16.18
N GLU A 151 -15.50 8.45 16.60
CA GLU A 151 -15.92 9.79 17.01
C GLU A 151 -16.21 10.71 15.81
N GLY A 152 -15.49 10.53 14.69
CA GLY A 152 -15.63 11.41 13.53
C GLY A 152 -14.48 11.29 12.55
N THR A 153 -14.46 12.22 11.59
CA THR A 153 -13.35 12.42 10.66
C THR A 153 -12.68 13.77 10.91
N GLU A 154 -11.37 13.83 10.84
CA GLU A 154 -10.61 15.08 10.94
C GLU A 154 -9.36 15.08 10.07
N THR A 155 -8.94 16.26 9.63
CA THR A 155 -7.66 16.44 8.94
C THR A 155 -6.55 16.68 9.98
N VAL A 156 -5.56 15.77 10.03
CA VAL A 156 -4.47 15.78 10.99
C VAL A 156 -3.15 16.05 10.29
N SER A 157 -2.38 17.01 10.79
CA SER A 157 -1.02 17.29 10.35
C SER A 157 -0.01 16.77 11.38
N VAL A 158 0.95 15.97 10.91
CA VAL A 158 2.08 15.40 11.66
C VAL A 158 3.36 15.57 10.82
N PRO A 159 4.56 15.27 11.35
CA PRO A 159 5.79 15.44 10.57
C PRO A 159 5.83 14.67 9.24
N ALA A 160 5.17 13.50 9.15
CA ALA A 160 5.08 12.72 7.92
C ALA A 160 4.17 13.36 6.84
N GLY A 161 3.34 14.35 7.19
CA GLY A 161 2.42 15.02 6.27
C GLY A 161 1.07 15.36 6.88
N THR A 162 0.12 15.70 6.01
CA THR A 162 -1.26 16.00 6.37
C THR A 162 -2.18 14.93 5.81
N PHE A 163 -3.07 14.39 6.64
CA PHE A 163 -3.91 13.26 6.32
C PHE A 163 -5.37 13.52 6.71
N ASP A 164 -6.31 13.06 5.89
CA ASP A 164 -7.70 12.91 6.31
C ASP A 164 -7.83 11.61 7.10
N THR A 165 -8.34 11.71 8.32
CA THR A 165 -8.32 10.61 9.28
C THR A 165 -9.70 10.28 9.83
N ILE A 166 -9.85 9.05 10.30
CA ILE A 166 -10.94 8.62 11.17
C ILE A 166 -10.42 8.66 12.61
N ARG A 167 -11.09 9.41 13.47
CA ARG A 167 -10.81 9.50 14.90
C ARG A 167 -11.58 8.42 15.65
N VAL A 168 -10.87 7.54 16.33
CA VAL A 168 -11.42 6.42 17.09
C VAL A 168 -10.96 6.51 18.54
N ARG A 169 -11.91 6.54 19.49
CA ARG A 169 -11.62 6.41 20.92
C ARG A 169 -11.78 4.95 21.33
N MET A 170 -10.84 4.43 22.09
CA MET A 170 -10.90 3.12 22.73
C MET A 170 -10.65 3.27 24.23
N GLU A 171 -11.46 2.61 25.04
CA GLU A 171 -11.29 2.48 26.48
C GLU A 171 -11.12 0.99 26.80
N LEU A 172 -9.97 0.61 27.35
CA LEU A 172 -9.64 -0.75 27.75
C LEU A 172 -9.50 -0.81 29.27
N ALA A 173 -10.16 -1.77 29.90
CA ALA A 173 -9.98 -2.14 31.29
C ALA A 173 -9.49 -3.60 31.41
N LEU A 174 -8.42 -3.83 32.17
CA LEU A 174 -7.95 -5.13 32.61
C LEU A 174 -8.24 -5.27 34.10
N MET A 175 -9.20 -6.14 34.43
CA MET A 175 -9.67 -6.43 35.77
C MET A 175 -8.83 -7.54 36.37
N SER A 176 -8.00 -7.19 37.36
CA SER A 176 -6.98 -8.11 37.86
C SER A 176 -7.43 -8.98 39.03
N GLY A 177 -8.62 -8.71 39.57
CA GLY A 177 -9.17 -9.47 40.70
C GLY A 177 -8.42 -9.25 42.02
N GLY A 178 -7.78 -8.09 42.19
CA GLY A 178 -7.12 -7.68 43.44
C GLY A 178 -5.65 -7.26 43.33
N TYR A 179 -5.08 -7.20 42.11
CA TYR A 179 -3.71 -6.74 41.87
C TYR A 179 -3.62 -5.29 41.36
N GLY A 180 -4.74 -4.54 41.40
CA GLY A 180 -4.92 -3.24 40.77
C GLY A 180 -5.51 -3.40 39.37
N ASP A 181 -6.61 -2.72 39.09
CA ASP A 181 -7.20 -2.73 37.75
C ASP A 181 -6.42 -1.73 36.88
N PHE A 182 -6.20 -2.10 35.62
CA PHE A 182 -5.54 -1.22 34.66
C PHE A 182 -6.56 -0.71 33.67
N THR A 183 -6.65 0.60 33.52
CA THR A 183 -7.43 1.26 32.49
C THR A 183 -6.51 2.03 31.54
N THR A 184 -6.82 1.99 30.24
CA THR A 184 -6.20 2.82 29.23
C THR A 184 -7.27 3.43 28.35
N THR A 185 -7.18 4.73 28.10
CA THR A 185 -7.97 5.43 27.09
C THR A 185 -7.06 5.85 25.96
N SER A 186 -7.29 5.31 24.77
CA SER A 186 -6.57 5.67 23.55
C SER A 186 -7.48 6.43 22.60
N VAL A 187 -6.96 7.48 21.97
CA VAL A 187 -7.59 8.17 20.84
C VAL A 187 -6.65 8.03 19.66
N LEU A 188 -7.12 7.35 18.61
CA LEU A 188 -6.35 6.95 17.45
C LEU A 188 -6.88 7.68 16.21
N ASN A 189 -5.99 8.33 15.47
CA ASN A 189 -6.32 8.94 14.18
C ASN A 189 -5.79 8.03 13.08
N PHE A 190 -6.69 7.32 12.42
CA PHE A 190 -6.33 6.41 11.33
C PHE A 190 -6.41 7.11 9.98
N ALA A 191 -5.33 7.07 9.20
CA ALA A 191 -5.34 7.45 7.80
C ALA A 191 -5.43 6.21 6.91
N LYS A 192 -6.21 6.32 5.82
CA LYS A 192 -6.39 5.25 4.84
C LYS A 192 -5.04 4.83 4.24
N ASP A 193 -4.86 3.53 4.06
CA ASP A 193 -3.64 2.90 3.52
C ASP A 193 -2.36 3.16 4.32
N ILE A 194 -2.48 3.80 5.49
CA ILE A 194 -1.35 4.15 6.35
C ILE A 194 -1.47 3.44 7.69
N GLY A 195 -2.58 3.58 8.41
CA GLY A 195 -2.63 3.19 9.82
C GLY A 195 -2.82 4.39 10.73
N VAL A 196 -2.43 4.23 12.00
CA VAL A 196 -2.45 5.32 12.98
C VAL A 196 -1.39 6.37 12.60
N VAL A 197 -1.81 7.61 12.34
CA VAL A 197 -0.89 8.74 12.08
C VAL A 197 -0.63 9.57 13.33
N LYS A 198 -1.54 9.50 14.30
CA LYS A 198 -1.42 10.18 15.59
C LYS A 198 -2.25 9.46 16.64
N ASP A 199 -1.69 9.24 17.82
CA ASP A 199 -2.43 8.74 18.96
C ASP A 199 -2.19 9.52 20.25
N PHE A 200 -3.15 9.40 21.15
CA PHE A 200 -3.06 9.82 22.54
C PHE A 200 -3.46 8.64 23.40
N SER A 201 -2.60 8.19 24.30
CA SER A 201 -2.90 7.08 25.20
C SER A 201 -2.73 7.56 26.64
N THR A 202 -3.81 7.47 27.42
CA THR A 202 -3.82 7.85 28.85
C THR A 202 -3.97 6.58 29.69
N ASP A 203 -3.03 6.35 30.59
CA ASP A 203 -3.04 5.17 31.46
C ASP A 203 -3.83 5.37 32.76
N THR A 204 -3.76 4.38 33.64
CA THR A 204 -4.49 4.36 34.93
C THR A 204 -3.99 5.43 35.90
N ASP A 205 -2.74 5.86 35.73
CA ASP A 205 -2.12 6.92 36.52
C ASP A 205 -2.40 8.32 35.93
N ASN A 206 -3.29 8.40 34.93
CA ASN A 206 -3.60 9.60 34.13
C ASN A 206 -2.37 10.20 33.43
N VAL A 207 -1.37 9.37 33.12
CA VAL A 207 -0.25 9.78 32.30
C VAL A 207 -0.65 9.64 30.84
N THR A 208 -0.69 10.75 30.13
CA THR A 208 -0.93 10.78 28.69
C THR A 208 0.39 10.75 27.93
N THR A 209 0.50 9.84 26.97
CA THR A 209 1.56 9.80 25.95
C THR A 209 0.96 10.12 24.60
N THR A 210 1.68 10.90 23.79
CA THR A 210 1.29 11.25 22.42
C THR A 210 2.35 10.74 21.47
N GLU A 211 1.94 10.09 20.39
CA GLU A 211 2.83 9.78 19.27
C GLU A 211 2.32 10.43 17.97
N GLU A 212 3.26 10.91 17.16
CA GLU A 212 2.99 11.48 15.84
C GLU A 212 3.86 10.81 14.78
N LEU A 213 3.25 10.41 13.66
CA LEU A 213 3.94 9.73 12.59
C LEU A 213 4.97 10.67 11.93
N ILE A 214 6.21 10.21 11.85
CA ILE A 214 7.31 10.93 11.18
C ILE A 214 7.72 10.28 9.87
N TYR A 215 7.52 8.97 9.74
CA TYR A 215 7.80 8.23 8.50
C TYR A 215 6.94 6.97 8.39
N THR A 216 6.56 6.63 7.16
CA THR A 216 6.02 5.31 6.83
C THR A 216 6.34 4.91 5.40
N ASN A 217 6.35 3.61 5.14
CA ASN A 217 6.37 3.05 3.78
C ASN A 217 5.03 2.40 3.37
N ALA A 218 3.98 2.48 4.20
CA ALA A 218 2.71 1.75 4.04
C ALA A 218 2.00 2.01 2.70
N ASN A 219 2.16 3.24 2.18
CA ASN A 219 1.59 3.71 0.92
C ASN A 219 2.66 3.96 -0.16
N VAL A 220 3.86 3.36 -0.02
CA VAL A 220 4.93 3.49 -1.01
C VAL A 220 4.81 2.42 -2.08
N TYR A 221 4.68 2.88 -3.30
CA TYR A 221 4.36 2.11 -4.50
C TYR A 221 5.21 2.66 -5.63
N ASP A 222 6.14 1.87 -6.19
CA ASP A 222 7.08 2.36 -7.20
C ASP A 222 7.37 1.26 -8.23
N LEU A 223 6.84 1.46 -9.45
CA LEU A 223 7.04 0.65 -10.63
C LEU A 223 7.72 1.49 -11.71
N ALA A 224 8.95 1.12 -12.06
CA ALA A 224 9.75 1.85 -13.04
C ALA A 224 9.92 1.06 -14.34
N ILE A 225 9.78 1.72 -15.50
CA ILE A 225 10.25 1.15 -16.76
C ILE A 225 11.76 1.36 -16.87
N ILE A 226 12.51 0.25 -16.92
CA ILE A 226 13.98 0.28 -16.89
C ILE A 226 14.62 -0.01 -18.25
N SER A 227 13.91 -0.64 -19.18
CA SER A 227 14.40 -0.81 -20.56
C SER A 227 13.29 -1.20 -21.53
N ILE A 228 13.43 -0.76 -22.78
CA ILE A 228 12.70 -1.30 -23.92
C ILE A 228 13.73 -1.95 -24.86
N THR A 229 13.48 -3.19 -25.28
CA THR A 229 14.33 -3.92 -26.23
C THR A 229 13.53 -4.25 -27.47
N GLN A 230 13.89 -3.60 -28.57
CA GLN A 230 13.28 -3.72 -29.90
C GLN A 230 14.24 -4.40 -30.89
N PRO A 231 13.74 -4.99 -31.99
CA PRO A 231 14.60 -5.40 -33.10
C PRO A 231 15.23 -4.15 -33.74
N LYS A 232 16.55 -3.99 -33.67
CA LYS A 232 17.21 -2.84 -34.31
C LYS A 232 16.99 -2.79 -35.83
N ARG A 233 16.81 -3.97 -36.44
CA ARG A 233 16.52 -4.13 -37.86
C ARG A 233 15.50 -5.23 -38.10
N VAL A 234 14.56 -4.97 -38.99
CA VAL A 234 13.62 -5.92 -39.57
C VAL A 234 13.85 -5.95 -41.08
N THR A 235 13.77 -7.13 -41.69
CA THR A 235 13.95 -7.28 -43.14
C THR A 235 12.70 -7.91 -43.72
N LEU A 236 12.11 -7.21 -44.69
CA LEU A 236 10.99 -7.67 -45.50
C LEU A 236 11.51 -8.13 -46.86
N SER A 237 10.79 -9.03 -47.51
CA SER A 237 11.10 -9.51 -48.85
C SER A 237 9.80 -9.94 -49.54
N PRO A 238 9.78 -10.15 -50.87
CA PRO A 238 8.58 -10.66 -51.55
C PRO A 238 8.06 -11.99 -50.96
N ALA A 239 8.94 -12.82 -50.40
CA ALA A 239 8.57 -14.09 -49.75
C ALA A 239 8.11 -13.93 -48.28
N SER A 240 8.39 -12.78 -47.65
CA SER A 240 7.98 -12.44 -46.28
C SER A 240 7.67 -10.94 -46.24
N PRO A 241 6.55 -10.51 -46.85
CA PRO A 241 6.19 -9.09 -46.94
C PRO A 241 5.80 -8.53 -45.58
N THR A 242 5.47 -9.41 -44.63
CA THR A 242 5.15 -9.09 -43.24
C THR A 242 6.08 -9.88 -42.32
N LYS A 243 6.49 -9.27 -41.22
CA LYS A 243 7.31 -9.91 -40.19
C LYS A 243 6.91 -9.45 -38.80
N THR A 244 6.52 -10.40 -37.96
CA THR A 244 6.28 -10.16 -36.54
C THR A 244 7.56 -10.37 -35.75
N SER A 245 7.83 -9.51 -34.76
CA SER A 245 8.98 -9.61 -33.87
C SER A 245 8.61 -9.21 -32.45
N PHE A 246 9.32 -9.81 -31.48
CA PHE A 246 9.13 -9.45 -30.08
C PHE A 246 9.78 -8.12 -29.75
N LEU A 247 9.01 -7.28 -29.09
CA LEU A 247 9.48 -6.12 -28.36
C LEU A 247 9.31 -6.38 -26.86
N LYS A 248 10.34 -6.08 -26.07
CA LYS A 248 10.38 -6.41 -24.64
C LYS A 248 10.38 -5.15 -23.81
N VAL A 249 9.42 -4.98 -22.93
CA VAL A 249 9.41 -3.92 -21.91
C VAL A 249 9.84 -4.56 -20.59
N LYS A 250 10.86 -4.00 -19.94
CA LYS A 250 11.27 -4.41 -18.59
C LYS A 250 10.77 -3.41 -17.58
N LEU A 251 9.97 -3.91 -16.65
CA LEU A 251 9.48 -3.22 -15.47
C LEU A 251 10.28 -3.66 -14.24
N GLN A 252 10.54 -2.76 -13.32
CA GLN A 252 11.11 -3.05 -12.01
C GLN A 252 10.16 -2.59 -10.92
N ASN A 253 9.93 -3.44 -9.92
CA ASN A 253 9.34 -3.01 -8.66
C ASN A 253 10.45 -2.44 -7.78
N LYS A 254 10.44 -1.13 -7.58
CA LYS A 254 11.32 -0.41 -6.66
C LYS A 254 10.68 -0.17 -5.29
N GLY A 255 9.38 -0.41 -5.17
CA GLY A 255 8.64 -0.35 -3.92
C GLY A 255 9.01 -1.45 -2.91
N PRO A 256 8.56 -1.29 -1.65
CA PRO A 256 8.87 -2.20 -0.55
C PRO A 256 7.99 -3.47 -0.54
N PHE A 257 6.85 -3.46 -1.25
CA PHE A 257 5.87 -4.55 -1.26
C PHE A 257 5.92 -5.38 -2.54
N ILE A 258 5.32 -6.57 -2.52
CA ILE A 258 5.15 -7.39 -3.73
C ILE A 258 4.02 -6.78 -4.57
N GLU A 259 4.26 -6.60 -5.86
CA GLU A 259 3.20 -6.25 -6.82
C GLU A 259 2.62 -7.51 -7.45
N ILE A 260 1.30 -7.63 -7.47
CA ILE A 260 0.58 -8.77 -8.04
C ILE A 260 -0.22 -8.28 -9.24
N ILE A 261 0.03 -8.89 -10.39
CA ILE A 261 -0.73 -8.66 -11.63
C ILE A 261 -1.58 -9.89 -11.84
N GLU A 262 -2.90 -9.77 -11.61
CA GLU A 262 -3.81 -10.91 -11.57
C GLU A 262 -4.07 -11.53 -12.94
N ASP A 263 -4.15 -10.70 -13.99
CA ASP A 263 -4.48 -11.16 -15.32
C ASP A 263 -3.91 -10.27 -16.45
N ALA A 264 -4.21 -10.67 -17.69
CA ALA A 264 -3.78 -9.97 -18.89
C ALA A 264 -4.46 -8.60 -19.08
N THR A 265 -5.66 -8.39 -18.53
CA THR A 265 -6.38 -7.11 -18.59
C THR A 265 -5.66 -6.08 -17.73
N ILE A 266 -5.32 -6.44 -16.49
CA ILE A 266 -4.49 -5.60 -15.60
C ILE A 266 -3.16 -5.32 -16.28
N LEU A 267 -2.48 -6.32 -16.84
CA LEU A 267 -1.19 -6.10 -17.50
C LEU A 267 -1.28 -5.14 -18.70
N THR A 268 -2.37 -5.21 -19.47
CA THR A 268 -2.61 -4.33 -20.61
C THR A 268 -2.84 -2.88 -20.17
N ASN A 269 -3.57 -2.68 -19.07
CA ASN A 269 -3.80 -1.35 -18.51
C ASN A 269 -2.59 -0.82 -17.74
N LEU A 270 -1.75 -1.72 -17.22
CA LEU A 270 -0.53 -1.39 -16.47
C LEU A 270 0.57 -0.85 -17.38
N ILE A 271 0.74 -1.38 -18.59
CA ILE A 271 1.82 -0.95 -19.50
C ILE A 271 1.28 -0.61 -20.88
N THR A 272 1.38 0.67 -21.23
CA THR A 272 1.12 1.16 -22.58
C THR A 272 2.44 1.23 -23.34
N LEU A 273 2.58 0.39 -24.37
CA LEU A 273 3.67 0.46 -25.34
C LEU A 273 3.15 1.12 -26.63
N THR A 274 3.80 2.19 -27.06
CA THR A 274 3.42 2.96 -28.25
C THR A 274 4.50 2.84 -29.32
N ALA A 275 4.06 2.67 -30.56
CA ALA A 275 4.91 2.85 -31.74
C ALA A 275 4.50 4.12 -32.48
N GLU A 276 5.49 4.84 -33.00
CA GLU A 276 5.33 6.01 -33.85
C GLU A 276 6.01 5.73 -35.18
N SER A 277 5.35 6.05 -36.30
CA SER A 277 5.96 6.03 -37.62
C SER A 277 6.73 7.32 -37.86
N LEU A 278 7.94 7.19 -38.39
CA LEU A 278 8.81 8.31 -38.74
C LEU A 278 8.67 8.72 -40.22
N GLY A 279 7.64 8.22 -40.92
CA GLY A 279 7.37 8.50 -42.32
C GLY A 279 5.93 8.18 -42.74
N ALA A 280 5.73 7.67 -43.96
CA ALA A 280 4.43 7.41 -44.58
C ALA A 280 3.75 6.10 -44.14
N CYS A 281 4.50 5.11 -43.65
CA CYS A 281 3.98 3.85 -43.17
C CYS A 281 3.05 4.07 -41.96
N PRO A 282 2.00 3.25 -41.80
CA PRO A 282 1.24 3.24 -40.57
C PRO A 282 2.13 2.79 -39.39
N ALA A 283 1.90 3.35 -38.21
CA ALA A 283 2.57 2.89 -37.00
C ALA A 283 2.11 1.46 -36.66
N PRO A 284 3.03 0.50 -36.44
CA PRO A 284 2.66 -0.86 -36.12
C PRO A 284 2.03 -0.91 -34.72
N LEU A 285 0.92 -1.62 -34.56
CA LEU A 285 0.26 -1.77 -33.27
C LEU A 285 0.97 -2.84 -32.43
N PRO A 286 1.53 -2.51 -31.25
CA PRO A 286 2.04 -3.51 -30.34
C PRO A 286 0.90 -4.28 -29.67
N VAL A 287 0.95 -5.61 -29.68
CA VAL A 287 -0.05 -6.49 -29.06
C VAL A 287 0.61 -7.31 -27.97
N LEU A 288 -0.02 -7.42 -26.80
CA LEU A 288 0.53 -8.23 -25.70
C LEU A 288 0.67 -9.69 -26.16
N HIS A 289 1.87 -10.25 -25.97
CA HIS A 289 2.16 -11.61 -26.41
C HIS A 289 1.43 -12.65 -25.57
N ALA A 290 0.80 -13.63 -26.22
CA ALA A 290 0.13 -14.75 -25.57
C ALA A 290 1.03 -15.99 -25.49
N GLY A 291 1.07 -16.63 -24.33
CA GLY A 291 1.85 -17.86 -24.12
C GLY A 291 3.34 -17.61 -23.93
N LYS A 292 4.17 -18.64 -24.11
CA LYS A 292 5.61 -18.54 -23.85
C LYS A 292 6.29 -17.63 -24.89
N PRO A 293 7.14 -16.67 -24.48
CA PRO A 293 7.81 -16.59 -23.17
C PRO A 293 7.14 -15.67 -22.13
N GLN A 294 5.92 -15.17 -22.39
CA GLN A 294 5.18 -14.38 -21.40
C GLN A 294 4.92 -15.25 -20.16
N LYS A 295 5.12 -14.67 -18.97
CA LYS A 295 4.87 -15.39 -17.71
C LYS A 295 3.37 -15.68 -17.57
N PRO A 296 2.99 -16.87 -17.06
CA PRO A 296 1.60 -17.13 -16.71
C PRO A 296 1.18 -16.27 -15.52
N PHE A 297 -0.12 -15.98 -15.45
CA PHE A 297 -0.75 -15.25 -14.36
C PHE A 297 -1.14 -16.18 -13.20
N PRO A 298 -1.25 -15.66 -11.96
CA PRO A 298 -0.89 -14.30 -11.55
C PRO A 298 0.64 -14.08 -11.54
N ILE A 299 1.08 -12.85 -11.84
CA ILE A 299 2.51 -12.49 -11.87
C ILE A 299 2.86 -11.68 -10.62
N ALA A 300 3.74 -12.23 -9.79
CA ALA A 300 4.30 -11.53 -8.64
C ALA A 300 5.67 -10.88 -8.96
N ILE A 301 5.80 -9.58 -8.73
CA ILE A 301 7.05 -8.82 -8.82
C ILE A 301 7.49 -8.46 -7.40
N LYS A 302 8.46 -9.21 -6.86
CA LYS A 302 9.03 -8.92 -5.53
C LYS A 302 9.81 -7.60 -5.52
N PRO A 303 9.99 -6.97 -4.35
CA PRO A 303 10.83 -5.78 -4.19
C PRO A 303 12.21 -5.93 -4.85
N GLY A 304 12.60 -4.92 -5.63
CA GLY A 304 13.84 -4.86 -6.40
C GLY A 304 13.91 -5.79 -7.61
N LYS A 305 12.89 -6.64 -7.86
CA LYS A 305 12.86 -7.59 -9.00
C LYS A 305 12.20 -7.00 -10.23
N THR A 306 12.46 -7.65 -11.36
CA THR A 306 12.00 -7.19 -12.68
C THR A 306 11.04 -8.18 -13.31
N LEU A 307 10.10 -7.62 -14.08
CA LEU A 307 9.23 -8.33 -15.01
C LEU A 307 9.64 -7.96 -16.44
N THR A 308 9.74 -8.94 -17.32
CA THR A 308 9.84 -8.70 -18.77
C THR A 308 8.48 -9.00 -19.39
N VAL A 309 7.91 -8.01 -20.06
CA VAL A 309 6.65 -8.09 -20.79
C VAL A 309 6.96 -8.11 -22.28
N TYR A 310 6.36 -9.06 -22.98
CA TYR A 310 6.59 -9.30 -24.40
C TYR A 310 5.40 -8.78 -25.20
N TYR A 311 5.70 -8.05 -26.26
CA TYR A 311 4.73 -7.59 -27.24
C TYR A 311 5.10 -8.13 -28.62
N ASP A 312 4.09 -8.60 -29.35
CA ASP A 312 4.16 -8.88 -30.77
C ASP A 312 3.98 -7.57 -31.55
N VAL A 313 4.97 -7.23 -32.36
CA VAL A 313 4.92 -6.07 -33.26
C VAL A 313 5.08 -6.56 -34.69
N THR A 314 4.07 -6.31 -35.51
CA THR A 314 4.02 -6.74 -36.91
C THR A 314 4.44 -5.59 -37.82
N PHE A 315 5.48 -5.82 -38.61
CA PHE A 315 6.00 -4.87 -39.59
C PHE A 315 5.68 -5.37 -41.00
N ASP A 316 5.05 -4.53 -41.80
CA ASP A 316 4.64 -4.82 -43.18
C ASP A 316 4.97 -3.67 -44.16
N CYS A 317 5.64 -2.63 -43.67
CA CYS A 317 5.98 -1.42 -44.42
C CYS A 317 7.35 -0.88 -44.01
N ALA A 318 8.08 -0.34 -44.98
CA ALA A 318 9.33 0.40 -44.80
C ALA A 318 9.16 1.83 -45.30
N ASN A 319 9.42 2.82 -44.45
CA ASN A 319 9.42 4.24 -44.79
C ASN A 319 10.57 4.59 -45.72
N TYR A 320 11.71 3.93 -45.53
CA TYR A 320 12.92 4.20 -46.29
C TYR A 320 13.49 2.92 -46.91
N ALA A 321 13.76 2.94 -48.22
CA ALA A 321 14.43 1.84 -48.89
C ALA A 321 15.93 1.72 -48.51
N THR A 322 16.48 2.75 -47.87
CA THR A 322 17.89 2.83 -47.49
C THR A 322 18.13 2.37 -46.06
N LYS A 323 19.07 1.45 -45.91
CA LYS A 323 19.56 0.93 -44.64
C LYS A 323 20.03 2.04 -43.69
N ASN A 324 19.79 1.86 -42.39
CA ASN A 324 20.20 2.75 -41.28
C ASN A 324 19.42 4.07 -41.17
N THR A 325 18.29 4.22 -41.86
CA THR A 325 17.33 5.30 -41.59
C THR A 325 16.15 4.69 -40.83
N PRO A 326 15.98 4.98 -39.54
CA PRO A 326 14.91 4.39 -38.74
C PRO A 326 13.51 4.71 -39.26
N ASP A 327 12.63 3.72 -39.23
CA ASP A 327 11.25 3.82 -39.69
C ASP A 327 10.28 4.02 -38.54
N PHE A 328 10.59 3.43 -37.38
CA PHE A 328 9.70 3.42 -36.23
C PHE A 328 10.42 3.77 -34.94
N ARG A 329 9.73 4.53 -34.08
CA ARG A 329 10.14 4.88 -32.72
C ARG A 329 9.21 4.24 -31.70
N PHE A 330 9.74 3.82 -30.57
CA PHE A 330 8.98 3.22 -29.48
C PHE A 330 9.12 3.98 -28.17
N SER A 331 8.02 4.06 -27.42
CA SER A 331 7.98 4.56 -26.05
C SER A 331 7.05 3.69 -25.22
N ALA A 332 7.24 3.66 -23.91
CA ALA A 332 6.32 2.99 -23.00
C ALA A 332 6.08 3.81 -21.74
N ILE A 333 4.91 3.63 -21.14
CA ILE A 333 4.50 4.23 -19.87
C ILE A 333 3.91 3.12 -19.01
N VAL A 334 4.28 3.10 -17.72
CA VAL A 334 3.59 2.28 -16.71
C VAL A 334 2.56 3.12 -15.95
N ASN A 335 1.37 2.57 -15.80
CA ASN A 335 0.27 3.13 -15.03
C ASN A 335 -0.06 2.21 -13.85
N ARG A 336 0.56 2.48 -12.70
CA ARG A 336 0.46 1.63 -11.50
C ARG A 336 -0.97 1.50 -10.97
N THR A 337 -1.81 2.53 -11.15
CA THR A 337 -3.23 2.52 -10.74
C THR A 337 -4.01 1.34 -11.31
N ALA A 338 -3.57 0.75 -12.43
CA ALA A 338 -4.21 -0.41 -13.02
C ALA A 338 -4.24 -1.66 -12.10
N ILE A 339 -3.40 -1.73 -11.07
CA ILE A 339 -3.35 -2.87 -10.12
C ILE A 339 -4.42 -2.75 -9.05
N ASP A 340 -4.48 -1.61 -8.35
CA ASP A 340 -5.29 -1.41 -7.16
C ASP A 340 -5.75 0.05 -6.94
N ASP A 341 -5.82 0.84 -8.01
CA ASP A 341 -6.20 2.27 -8.02
C ASP A 341 -5.27 3.18 -7.18
N LYS A 342 -4.09 2.70 -6.78
CA LYS A 342 -3.09 3.50 -6.05
C LYS A 342 -2.10 4.13 -7.01
N ASP A 343 -1.69 5.35 -6.71
CA ASP A 343 -0.71 6.05 -7.53
C ASP A 343 0.70 5.51 -7.34
N ASP A 344 1.51 5.67 -8.39
CA ASP A 344 2.95 5.51 -8.27
C ASP A 344 3.53 6.70 -7.49
N THR A 345 4.28 6.41 -6.42
CA THR A 345 4.93 7.42 -5.57
C THR A 345 6.13 8.09 -6.22
N ASN A 346 6.64 7.55 -7.32
CA ASN A 346 7.77 8.09 -8.07
C ASN A 346 7.48 8.10 -9.59
N PRO A 347 6.51 8.92 -10.04
CA PRO A 347 6.04 8.90 -11.43
C PRO A 347 7.11 9.33 -12.46
N ALA A 348 8.21 9.93 -12.00
CA ALA A 348 9.29 10.41 -12.85
C ALA A 348 10.01 9.29 -13.64
N ASP A 349 9.91 8.04 -13.19
CA ASP A 349 10.54 6.90 -13.86
C ASP A 349 9.57 5.94 -14.58
N ASN A 350 8.29 6.31 -14.64
CA ASN A 350 7.24 5.54 -15.30
C ASN A 350 7.35 5.51 -16.82
N ALA A 351 7.99 6.52 -17.42
CA ALA A 351 8.09 6.67 -18.87
C ALA A 351 9.45 6.19 -19.41
N CYS A 352 9.47 5.71 -20.65
CA CYS A 352 10.69 5.40 -21.39
C CYS A 352 10.51 5.75 -22.88
N PRO A 353 11.50 6.36 -23.56
CA PRO A 353 12.83 6.72 -23.07
C PRO A 353 12.83 7.96 -22.16
N ARG A 354 13.83 8.04 -21.28
CA ARG A 354 14.10 9.19 -20.40
C ARG A 354 15.56 9.19 -19.94
N PRO A 355 16.16 10.36 -19.68
CA PRO A 355 17.48 10.43 -19.06
C PRO A 355 17.47 9.84 -17.64
N GLY A 356 18.65 9.48 -17.14
CA GLY A 356 18.83 9.08 -15.75
C GLY A 356 18.94 10.27 -14.81
N ASN A 357 18.64 10.03 -13.54
CA ASN A 357 18.94 10.94 -12.44
C ASN A 357 19.83 10.20 -11.42
N LEU A 358 21.12 10.11 -11.76
CA LEU A 358 22.09 9.37 -10.96
C LEU A 358 22.31 10.03 -9.59
N PRO A 359 22.63 9.23 -8.54
CA PRO A 359 22.86 7.79 -8.57
C PRO A 359 21.59 6.93 -8.51
N LYS A 360 20.42 7.54 -8.29
CA LYS A 360 19.16 6.84 -8.02
C LYS A 360 18.59 6.13 -9.24
N ASP A 361 18.83 6.67 -10.43
CA ASP A 361 18.29 6.13 -11.67
C ASP A 361 19.24 6.32 -12.85
N LYS A 362 19.44 5.25 -13.63
CA LYS A 362 20.29 5.26 -14.83
C LYS A 362 19.58 5.82 -16.06
N GLY A 363 18.26 5.94 -16.05
CA GLY A 363 17.48 6.28 -17.24
C GLY A 363 16.91 5.04 -17.93
N CYS A 364 16.15 5.27 -18.98
CA CYS A 364 15.67 4.21 -19.87
C CYS A 364 15.74 4.68 -21.34
N GLY A 365 16.04 3.79 -22.27
CA GLY A 365 16.15 4.11 -23.70
C GLY A 365 17.46 3.65 -24.31
N ALA A 366 17.71 4.05 -25.55
CA ALA A 366 19.00 3.79 -26.18
C ALA A 366 20.13 4.55 -25.49
N ARG A 367 21.34 4.01 -25.57
CA ARG A 367 22.54 4.70 -25.11
C ARG A 367 22.89 5.82 -26.10
N LYS A 368 23.04 7.03 -25.58
CA LYS A 368 23.48 8.22 -26.31
C LYS A 368 25.00 8.20 -26.57
N PRO A 369 25.52 9.08 -27.45
CA PRO A 369 26.96 9.20 -27.70
C PRO A 369 27.78 9.51 -26.43
N ASP A 370 27.21 10.22 -25.46
CA ASP A 370 27.81 10.53 -24.16
C ASP A 370 27.75 9.36 -23.15
N HIS A 371 27.36 8.17 -23.60
CA HIS A 371 27.16 6.95 -22.84
C HIS A 371 26.04 6.95 -21.79
N THR A 372 25.25 8.03 -21.69
CA THR A 372 24.04 8.08 -20.86
C THR A 372 22.86 7.37 -21.55
N LEU A 373 21.82 7.02 -20.80
CA LEU A 373 20.55 6.51 -21.35
C LEU A 373 19.59 7.67 -21.68
N GLY A 374 18.44 7.33 -22.28
CA GLY A 374 17.43 8.31 -22.68
C GLY A 374 17.48 8.67 -24.16
N GLY A 375 18.24 7.94 -24.98
CA GLY A 375 18.17 8.04 -26.43
C GLY A 375 16.91 7.36 -26.97
N GLU A 376 16.52 7.73 -28.19
CA GLU A 376 15.36 7.16 -28.88
C GLU A 376 15.50 5.65 -29.10
N ILE A 377 14.37 4.95 -29.04
CA ILE A 377 14.31 3.49 -29.26
C ILE A 377 13.78 3.27 -30.67
N LEU A 378 14.70 2.95 -31.58
CA LEU A 378 14.46 3.01 -33.02
C LEU A 378 14.55 1.63 -33.67
N THR A 379 13.74 1.39 -34.69
CA THR A 379 13.77 0.21 -35.56
C THR A 379 13.87 0.62 -37.02
N ASP A 380 14.79 -0.01 -37.75
CA ASP A 380 15.02 0.12 -39.21
C ASP A 380 14.38 -1.07 -39.93
N VAL A 381 13.46 -0.83 -40.86
CA VAL A 381 12.79 -1.83 -41.69
C VAL A 381 13.32 -1.72 -43.11
N VAL A 382 14.02 -2.75 -43.58
CA VAL A 382 14.63 -2.77 -44.90
C VAL A 382 13.92 -3.76 -45.83
N ILE A 383 13.77 -3.38 -47.10
CA ILE A 383 13.28 -4.26 -48.16
C ILE A 383 14.48 -4.89 -48.87
N LYS A 384 14.46 -6.21 -49.03
CA LYS A 384 15.49 -6.97 -49.74
C LYS A 384 15.00 -7.48 -51.09
#